data_AF-A0A0S8CDY0-F1
#
_entry.id   AF-A0A0S8CDY0-F1
#
_cell.length_a   1.000
_cell.length_b   1.000
_cell.length_c   1.000
_cell.angle_alpha   90.00
_cell.angle_beta   90.00
_cell.angle_gamma   90.00
#
_symmetry.space_group_name_H-M   'P 1'
#
loop_
_entity.id
_entity.type
_entity.pdbx_description
1 polymer ?
#
loop_
_entity_poly.entity_id
_entity_poly.type
_entity_poly.pdbx_seq_one_letter_code
_entity_poly.pdbx_strand_id
1 'polypeptide(L)'
;MVRKDVVEEIAGYFKSEQWQRFMRMLTQKDDPIYHIHIYAENSIHPESLAKLFTAYHKLKGVELDRGIQFSGLPGVGMFINVQPIDSKTRRFLANYELFWFYNSDVLIAPAEVRPDADLDKTPLYKDVQEDNLWGWGKKFMDDYYKQFDFKCVGPHEEAEIRKYFKSDHFKKWLRLIEDSPADHVHCNVEINFDPGILKMYAEEA
;
A
#
# COMPACT_ATOMS: atom_id res chain seq x y z
N MET A 1 -15.04 26.59 10.17
CA MET A 1 -13.68 27.04 9.83
C MET A 1 -13.72 28.03 8.69
N VAL A 2 -12.83 29.03 8.71
CA VAL A 2 -12.62 29.92 7.58
C VAL A 2 -11.66 29.24 6.59
N ARG A 3 -11.74 29.57 5.30
CA ARG A 3 -10.89 28.97 4.25
C ARG A 3 -9.40 28.99 4.58
N LYS A 4 -8.92 30.03 5.26
CA LYS A 4 -7.52 30.17 5.66
C LYS A 4 -7.09 29.05 6.62
N ASP A 5 -7.87 28.81 7.66
CA ASP A 5 -7.61 27.79 8.68
C ASP A 5 -7.55 26.39 8.05
N VAL A 6 -8.49 26.08 7.15
CA VAL A 6 -8.51 24.81 6.38
C VAL A 6 -7.21 24.59 5.62
N VAL A 7 -6.73 25.63 4.92
CA VAL A 7 -5.51 25.54 4.12
C VAL A 7 -4.28 25.38 5.02
N GLU A 8 -4.24 26.10 6.14
CA GLU A 8 -3.13 26.03 7.09
C GLU A 8 -3.02 24.64 7.75
N GLU A 9 -4.13 24.04 8.14
CA GLU A 9 -4.16 22.68 8.70
C GLU A 9 -3.70 21.62 7.68
N ILE A 10 -4.27 21.63 6.46
CA ILE A 10 -3.88 20.70 5.40
C ILE A 10 -2.39 20.87 5.05
N ALA A 11 -1.92 22.11 4.91
CA ALA A 11 -0.51 22.37 4.67
C ALA A 11 0.37 21.96 5.87
N GLY A 12 -0.15 22.06 7.09
CA GLY A 12 0.46 21.58 8.32
C GLY A 12 0.72 20.08 8.27
N TYR A 13 -0.26 19.28 7.84
CA TYR A 13 -0.09 17.83 7.69
C TYR A 13 1.03 17.47 6.71
N PHE A 14 1.10 18.08 5.54
CA PHE A 14 2.19 17.83 4.58
C PHE A 14 3.57 18.28 5.08
N LYS A 15 3.64 19.10 6.12
CA LYS A 15 4.87 19.51 6.82
C LYS A 15 5.14 18.68 8.08
N SER A 16 4.20 17.82 8.49
CA SER A 16 4.32 17.00 9.70
C SER A 16 5.48 16.03 9.63
N GLU A 17 5.95 15.58 10.78
CA GLU A 17 7.02 14.59 10.86
C GLU A 17 6.67 13.29 10.13
N GLN A 18 5.45 12.77 10.31
CA GLN A 18 4.97 11.57 9.61
C GLN A 18 5.12 11.71 8.10
N TRP A 19 4.61 12.81 7.52
CA TRP A 19 4.67 13.01 6.08
C TRP A 19 6.10 13.19 5.56
N GLN A 20 6.95 13.87 6.33
CA GLN A 20 8.36 14.01 5.97
C GLN A 20 9.11 12.66 6.06
N ARG A 21 8.80 11.82 7.06
CA ARG A 21 9.32 10.44 7.16
C ARG A 21 8.85 9.61 5.97
N PHE A 22 7.57 9.67 5.61
CA PHE A 22 7.00 9.00 4.44
C PHE A 22 7.76 9.37 3.17
N MET A 23 7.92 10.66 2.88
CA MET A 23 8.63 11.11 1.68
C MET A 23 10.08 10.64 1.63
N ARG A 24 10.78 10.59 2.79
CA ARG A 24 12.13 10.00 2.87
C ARG A 24 12.13 8.50 2.55
N MET A 25 11.22 7.73 3.16
CA MET A 25 11.08 6.29 2.89
C MET A 25 10.74 6.02 1.42
N LEU A 26 9.85 6.81 0.83
CA LEU A 26 9.44 6.67 -0.57
C LEU A 26 10.58 6.91 -1.55
N THR A 27 11.54 7.79 -1.21
CA THR A 27 12.58 8.28 -2.14
C THR A 27 13.99 7.78 -1.83
N GLN A 28 14.18 7.00 -0.77
CA GLN A 28 15.49 6.46 -0.42
C GLN A 28 15.99 5.44 -1.45
N LYS A 29 17.32 5.31 -1.56
CA LYS A 29 17.97 4.48 -2.59
C LYS A 29 18.78 3.30 -2.05
N ASP A 30 19.32 3.42 -0.84
CA ASP A 30 20.29 2.45 -0.32
C ASP A 30 19.62 1.16 0.21
N ASP A 31 18.37 1.25 0.65
CA ASP A 31 17.49 0.12 0.96
C ASP A 31 16.08 0.45 0.43
N PRO A 32 15.80 0.20 -0.86
CA PRO A 32 14.56 0.63 -1.46
C PRO A 32 13.37 0.00 -0.75
N ILE A 33 12.38 0.82 -0.41
CA ILE A 33 11.12 0.34 0.14
C ILE A 33 10.29 -0.27 -0.98
N TYR A 34 9.65 -1.41 -0.70
CA TYR A 34 8.74 -2.07 -1.64
C TYR A 34 7.30 -1.66 -1.39
N HIS A 35 6.90 -1.51 -0.13
CA HIS A 35 5.53 -1.17 0.26
C HIS A 35 5.49 -0.30 1.52
N ILE A 36 4.53 0.63 1.61
CA ILE A 36 4.36 1.55 2.75
C ILE A 36 2.88 1.62 3.17
N HIS A 37 2.61 1.56 4.48
CA HIS A 37 1.32 1.94 5.05
C HIS A 37 1.43 3.26 5.81
N ILE A 38 0.49 4.17 5.58
CA ILE A 38 0.36 5.43 6.29
C ILE A 38 -0.99 5.42 7.01
N TYR A 39 -1.00 5.76 8.29
CA TYR A 39 -2.23 5.83 9.09
C TYR A 39 -2.51 7.28 9.48
N ALA A 40 -3.69 7.78 9.14
CA ALA A 40 -4.12 9.15 9.43
C ALA A 40 -5.47 9.19 10.16
N GLU A 41 -5.80 10.33 10.74
CA GLU A 41 -7.19 10.73 10.98
C GLU A 41 -7.61 11.70 9.90
N ASN A 42 -8.87 11.65 9.46
CA ASN A 42 -9.34 12.48 8.35
C ASN A 42 -10.87 12.66 8.34
N SER A 43 -11.31 13.90 8.09
CA SER A 43 -12.70 14.24 7.78
C SER A 43 -12.89 14.72 6.33
N ILE A 44 -11.81 14.91 5.57
CA ILE A 44 -11.88 15.35 4.18
C ILE A 44 -12.49 14.25 3.32
N HIS A 45 -13.45 14.61 2.47
CA HIS A 45 -14.07 13.67 1.53
C HIS A 45 -13.01 12.96 0.67
N PRO A 46 -13.10 11.63 0.44
CA PRO A 46 -12.06 10.85 -0.24
C PRO A 46 -11.66 11.43 -1.60
N GLU A 47 -12.60 11.88 -2.42
CA GLU A 47 -12.27 12.50 -3.72
C GLU A 47 -11.46 13.78 -3.61
N SER A 48 -11.74 14.61 -2.60
CA SER A 48 -11.00 15.85 -2.36
C SER A 48 -9.59 15.53 -1.86
N LEU A 49 -9.46 14.55 -0.97
CA LEU A 49 -8.19 14.07 -0.48
C LEU A 49 -7.34 13.47 -1.61
N ALA A 50 -7.94 12.67 -2.49
CA ALA A 50 -7.25 12.09 -3.65
C ALA A 50 -6.71 13.16 -4.61
N LYS A 51 -7.49 14.22 -4.87
CA LYS A 51 -7.04 15.36 -5.69
C LYS A 51 -5.87 16.10 -5.02
N LEU A 52 -5.94 16.33 -3.72
CA LEU A 52 -4.88 16.97 -2.94
C LEU A 52 -3.58 16.16 -3.01
N PHE A 53 -3.66 14.85 -2.78
CA PHE A 53 -2.50 13.95 -2.76
C PHE A 53 -1.88 13.85 -4.15
N THR A 54 -2.70 13.69 -5.19
CA THR A 54 -2.23 13.64 -6.59
C THR A 54 -1.50 14.92 -6.97
N ALA A 55 -2.06 16.09 -6.62
CA ALA A 55 -1.43 17.37 -6.89
C ALA A 55 -0.10 17.55 -6.13
N TYR A 56 -0.06 17.15 -4.86
CA TYR A 56 1.15 17.20 -4.04
C TYR A 56 2.27 16.32 -4.64
N HIS A 57 1.95 15.08 -5.00
CA HIS A 57 2.90 14.14 -5.60
C HIS A 57 3.50 14.69 -6.90
N LYS A 58 2.65 15.22 -7.77
CA LYS A 58 3.08 15.91 -9.00
C LYS A 58 4.02 17.08 -8.70
N LEU A 59 3.67 17.92 -7.72
CA LEU A 59 4.51 19.07 -7.32
C LEU A 59 5.89 18.63 -6.80
N LYS A 60 5.98 17.46 -6.16
CA LYS A 60 7.23 16.90 -5.62
C LYS A 60 8.03 16.07 -6.61
N GLY A 61 7.58 15.95 -7.87
CA GLY A 61 8.25 15.15 -8.89
C GLY A 61 8.17 13.64 -8.65
N VAL A 62 7.13 13.20 -7.92
CA VAL A 62 6.81 11.79 -7.65
C VAL A 62 5.39 11.48 -8.13
N GLU A 63 5.12 11.75 -9.41
CA GLU A 63 3.78 11.58 -10.01
C GLU A 63 3.20 10.18 -9.78
N LEU A 64 1.86 10.07 -9.79
CA LEU A 64 1.19 8.78 -9.63
C LEU A 64 0.95 8.16 -11.01
N ASP A 65 1.52 6.98 -11.24
CA ASP A 65 1.29 6.19 -12.46
C ASP A 65 -0.07 5.49 -12.39
N ARG A 66 -0.30 4.74 -11.30
CA ARG A 66 -1.62 4.26 -10.92
C ARG A 66 -2.27 5.25 -9.97
N GLY A 67 -3.47 5.71 -10.35
CA GLY A 67 -4.28 6.61 -9.54
C GLY A 67 -4.73 5.95 -8.23
N ILE A 68 -5.37 6.76 -7.38
CA ILE A 68 -5.89 6.34 -6.08
C ILE A 68 -7.17 5.53 -6.28
N GLN A 69 -7.20 4.29 -5.80
CA GLN A 69 -8.43 3.52 -5.64
C GLN A 69 -8.93 3.67 -4.20
N PHE A 70 -10.24 3.87 -4.04
CA PHE A 70 -10.87 4.03 -2.74
C PHE A 70 -11.53 2.73 -2.29
N SER A 71 -11.30 2.35 -1.04
CA SER A 71 -12.01 1.27 -0.36
C SER A 71 -12.21 1.65 1.11
N GLY A 72 -13.11 0.98 1.83
CA GLY A 72 -13.31 1.27 3.24
C GLY A 72 -14.38 0.42 3.92
N LEU A 73 -14.41 0.56 5.23
CA LEU A 73 -15.43 0.05 6.14
C LEU A 73 -16.05 1.23 6.91
N PRO A 74 -17.18 1.06 7.60
CA PRO A 74 -17.72 2.10 8.45
C PRO A 74 -16.66 2.65 9.43
N GLY A 75 -16.38 3.95 9.35
CA GLY A 75 -15.40 4.63 10.21
C GLY A 75 -13.93 4.51 9.77
N VAL A 76 -13.62 3.71 8.74
CA VAL A 76 -12.26 3.52 8.22
C VAL A 76 -12.26 3.66 6.70
N GLY A 77 -11.51 4.61 6.17
CA GLY A 77 -11.27 4.72 4.73
C GLY A 77 -9.86 4.32 4.36
N MET A 78 -9.67 3.97 3.08
CA MET A 78 -8.38 3.54 2.56
C MET A 78 -8.20 3.99 1.12
N PHE A 79 -7.00 4.47 0.82
CA PHE A 79 -6.48 4.55 -0.54
C PHE A 79 -5.55 3.36 -0.75
N ILE A 80 -5.87 2.54 -1.75
CA ILE A 80 -5.09 1.35 -2.10
C ILE A 80 -4.39 1.51 -3.44
N ASN A 81 -3.37 0.69 -3.63
CA ASN A 81 -2.63 0.55 -4.87
C ASN A 81 -2.06 1.88 -5.39
N VAL A 82 -1.71 2.82 -4.49
CA VAL A 82 -1.15 4.11 -4.92
C VAL A 82 0.27 3.87 -5.39
N GLN A 83 0.53 4.10 -6.68
CA GLN A 83 1.80 3.78 -7.31
C GLN A 83 2.52 5.04 -7.79
N PRO A 84 3.46 5.59 -7.01
CA PRO A 84 4.29 6.70 -7.45
C PRO A 84 5.38 6.26 -8.41
N ILE A 85 5.81 7.21 -9.24
CA ILE A 85 6.96 7.13 -10.13
C ILE A 85 7.83 8.37 -9.96
N ASP A 86 9.15 8.20 -9.99
CA ASP A 86 10.08 9.33 -10.04
C ASP A 86 9.98 9.99 -11.41
N SER A 87 9.56 11.27 -11.47
CA SER A 87 9.31 11.96 -12.75
C SER A 87 10.56 12.12 -13.62
N LYS A 88 11.78 12.07 -13.04
CA LYS A 88 13.04 12.25 -13.78
C LYS A 88 13.52 10.94 -14.38
N THR A 89 13.42 9.85 -13.63
CA THR A 89 13.96 8.54 -14.01
C THR A 89 12.91 7.59 -14.56
N ARG A 90 11.63 7.93 -14.37
CA ARG A 90 10.46 7.08 -14.69
C ARG A 90 10.47 5.73 -13.96
N ARG A 91 11.26 5.60 -12.91
CA ARG A 91 11.29 4.38 -12.08
C ARG A 91 10.13 4.38 -11.11
N PHE A 92 9.51 3.22 -10.94
CA PHE A 92 8.54 2.99 -9.87
C PHE A 92 9.20 3.17 -8.51
N LEU A 93 8.48 3.86 -7.63
CA LEU A 93 8.79 3.95 -6.20
C LEU A 93 7.95 2.94 -5.44
N ALA A 94 8.10 2.86 -4.12
CA ALA A 94 7.30 1.98 -3.29
C ALA A 94 5.80 2.21 -3.53
N ASN A 95 5.04 1.12 -3.69
CA ASN A 95 3.59 1.21 -3.59
C ASN A 95 3.23 1.64 -2.17
N TYR A 96 2.13 2.36 -1.99
CA TYR A 96 1.66 2.67 -0.65
C TYR A 96 0.15 2.67 -0.52
N GLU A 97 -0.28 2.52 0.73
CA GLU A 97 -1.66 2.61 1.15
C GLU A 97 -1.80 3.68 2.24
N LEU A 98 -2.82 4.52 2.12
CA LEU A 98 -3.21 5.45 3.16
C LEU A 98 -4.48 4.94 3.80
N PHE A 99 -4.38 4.52 5.06
CA PHE A 99 -5.50 4.21 5.92
C PHE A 99 -5.88 5.46 6.70
N TRP A 100 -7.17 5.70 6.89
CA TRP A 100 -7.60 6.73 7.84
C TRP A 100 -8.80 6.33 8.67
N PHE A 101 -8.80 6.80 9.91
CA PHE A 101 -9.95 6.77 10.79
C PHE A 101 -10.76 8.05 10.60
N TYR A 102 -12.07 7.92 10.45
CA TYR A 102 -12.94 9.09 10.37
C TYR A 102 -12.99 9.79 11.74
N ASN A 103 -12.65 11.08 11.74
CA ASN A 103 -12.75 11.94 12.90
C ASN A 103 -13.28 13.30 12.43
N SER A 104 -14.51 13.67 12.83
CA SER A 104 -15.18 14.89 12.37
C SER A 104 -14.47 16.18 12.81
N ASP A 105 -13.62 16.09 13.84
CA ASP A 105 -12.94 17.24 14.43
C ASP A 105 -11.51 17.42 13.89
N VAL A 106 -11.05 16.49 13.03
CA VAL A 106 -9.71 16.50 12.44
C VAL A 106 -9.83 16.57 10.93
N LEU A 107 -9.32 17.62 10.29
CA LEU A 107 -9.25 17.67 8.82
C LEU A 107 -8.38 16.56 8.28
N ILE A 108 -7.10 16.59 8.64
CA ILE A 108 -6.15 15.51 8.42
C ILE A 108 -4.99 15.63 9.41
N ALA A 109 -4.64 14.53 10.06
CA ALA A 109 -3.52 14.46 10.99
C ALA A 109 -2.94 13.04 10.98
N PRO A 110 -1.70 12.83 11.48
CA PRO A 110 -1.22 11.48 11.75
C PRO A 110 -2.18 10.75 12.68
N ALA A 111 -2.41 9.46 12.45
CA ALA A 111 -3.28 8.69 13.34
C ALA A 111 -2.66 8.56 14.71
N GLU A 112 -3.50 8.70 15.74
CA GLU A 112 -3.20 8.39 17.12
C GLU A 112 -4.26 7.41 17.64
N VAL A 113 -3.88 6.58 18.62
CA VAL A 113 -4.82 5.66 19.25
C VAL A 113 -5.75 6.46 20.14
N ARG A 114 -7.02 6.55 19.74
CA ARG A 114 -8.02 7.28 20.53
C ARG A 114 -8.25 6.59 21.88
N PRO A 115 -8.46 7.34 22.97
CA PRO A 115 -8.68 6.76 24.30
C PRO A 115 -9.88 5.80 24.38
N ASP A 116 -10.87 5.98 23.51
CA ASP A 116 -12.10 5.20 23.42
C ASP A 116 -12.05 4.10 22.33
N ALA A 117 -10.90 3.90 21.68
CA ALA A 117 -10.75 2.90 20.63
C ALA A 117 -10.88 1.48 21.19
N ASP A 118 -11.82 0.72 20.64
CA ASP A 118 -11.93 -0.72 20.86
C ASP A 118 -10.93 -1.44 19.95
N LEU A 119 -9.76 -1.76 20.50
CA LEU A 119 -8.64 -2.40 19.79
C LEU A 119 -8.93 -3.83 19.36
N ASP A 120 -9.91 -4.49 19.98
CA ASP A 120 -10.34 -5.84 19.59
C ASP A 120 -11.24 -5.79 18.35
N LYS A 121 -11.99 -4.71 18.18
CA LYS A 121 -12.85 -4.50 17.00
C LYS A 121 -12.17 -3.76 15.86
N THR A 122 -11.08 -3.05 16.14
CA THR A 122 -10.37 -2.24 15.16
C THR A 122 -8.90 -2.63 15.11
N PRO A 123 -8.55 -3.76 14.47
CA PRO A 123 -7.18 -4.29 14.49
C PRO A 123 -6.15 -3.31 13.92
N LEU A 124 -6.55 -2.41 13.01
CA LEU A 124 -5.66 -1.36 12.47
C LEU A 124 -5.09 -0.43 13.55
N TYR A 125 -5.77 -0.24 14.69
CA TYR A 125 -5.20 0.56 15.77
C TYR A 125 -4.03 -0.14 16.47
N LYS A 126 -3.90 -1.47 16.36
CA LYS A 126 -2.73 -2.19 16.90
C LYS A 126 -1.45 -1.75 16.18
N ASP A 127 -1.53 -1.55 14.87
CA ASP A 127 -0.41 -1.02 14.10
C ASP A 127 -0.06 0.41 14.56
N VAL A 128 -1.09 1.25 14.77
CA VAL A 128 -0.94 2.65 15.21
C VAL A 128 -0.37 2.77 16.63
N GLN A 129 -0.56 1.78 17.50
CA GLN A 129 0.03 1.77 18.84
C GLN A 129 1.56 1.79 18.80
N GLU A 130 2.14 1.14 17.79
CA GLU A 130 3.58 1.03 17.64
C GLU A 130 4.14 2.18 16.78
N ASP A 131 3.51 2.48 15.63
CA ASP A 131 3.84 3.63 14.78
C ASP A 131 2.69 3.90 13.78
N ASN A 132 2.57 5.12 13.26
CA ASN A 132 1.55 5.45 12.25
C ASN A 132 2.11 5.45 10.82
N LEU A 133 3.32 4.95 10.62
CA LEU A 133 3.97 4.83 9.32
C LEU A 133 4.85 3.57 9.29
N TRP A 134 4.52 2.65 8.39
CA TRP A 134 5.22 1.38 8.23
C TRP A 134 5.74 1.23 6.81
N GLY A 135 6.92 0.66 6.65
CA GLY A 135 7.45 0.36 5.33
C GLY A 135 8.34 -0.87 5.33
N TRP A 136 8.18 -1.68 4.30
CA TRP A 136 8.89 -2.94 4.14
C TRP A 136 9.86 -2.81 2.97
N GLY A 137 11.14 -2.67 3.28
CA GLY A 137 12.22 -2.60 2.31
C GLY A 137 12.87 -3.94 2.04
N LYS A 138 13.88 -3.92 1.17
CA LYS A 138 14.63 -5.11 0.79
C LYS A 138 15.18 -5.82 2.03
N LYS A 139 15.88 -5.09 2.90
CA LYS A 139 16.50 -5.70 4.08
C LYS A 139 15.47 -6.38 4.98
N PHE A 140 14.34 -5.72 5.23
CA PHE A 140 13.26 -6.31 6.02
C PHE A 140 12.76 -7.61 5.38
N MET A 141 12.48 -7.61 4.08
CA MET A 141 11.98 -8.80 3.40
C MET A 141 13.00 -9.93 3.38
N ASP A 142 14.28 -9.62 3.16
CA ASP A 142 15.37 -10.59 3.23
C ASP A 142 15.45 -11.25 4.62
N ASP A 143 15.28 -10.46 5.69
CA ASP A 143 15.27 -10.97 7.07
C ASP A 143 14.00 -11.76 7.39
N TYR A 144 12.83 -11.25 6.96
CA TYR A 144 11.53 -11.90 7.13
C TYR A 144 11.52 -13.29 6.49
N TYR A 145 12.11 -13.45 5.30
CA TYR A 145 12.10 -14.73 4.61
C TYR A 145 13.00 -15.80 5.24
N LYS A 146 13.99 -15.42 6.07
CA LYS A 146 14.88 -16.37 6.76
C LYS A 146 14.16 -17.25 7.79
N GLN A 147 12.96 -16.89 8.22
CA GLN A 147 12.19 -17.68 9.17
C GLN A 147 11.50 -18.90 8.52
N PHE A 148 11.50 -19.00 7.18
CA PHE A 148 10.86 -20.08 6.45
C PHE A 148 11.90 -21.06 5.90
N ASP A 149 11.58 -22.36 5.99
CA ASP A 149 12.35 -23.44 5.38
C ASP A 149 11.81 -23.72 3.97
N PHE A 150 12.17 -22.87 3.01
CA PHE A 150 11.71 -23.02 1.62
C PHE A 150 12.32 -24.26 0.97
N LYS A 151 11.46 -25.07 0.34
CA LYS A 151 11.89 -26.23 -0.43
C LYS A 151 12.53 -25.81 -1.74
N CYS A 152 13.58 -26.54 -2.14
CA CYS A 152 14.11 -26.46 -3.49
C CYS A 152 13.08 -26.98 -4.50
N VAL A 153 12.99 -26.30 -5.65
CA VAL A 153 12.14 -26.70 -6.77
C VAL A 153 12.99 -27.53 -7.74
N GLY A 154 12.60 -28.79 -7.95
CA GLY A 154 13.23 -29.68 -8.93
C GLY A 154 12.35 -29.88 -10.16
N PRO A 155 12.79 -30.71 -11.14
CA PRO A 155 12.08 -30.88 -12.41
C PRO A 155 10.61 -31.30 -12.28
N HIS A 156 10.26 -32.03 -11.21
CA HIS A 156 8.88 -32.41 -10.94
C HIS A 156 8.04 -31.21 -10.49
N GLU A 157 8.53 -30.44 -9.53
CA GLU A 157 7.86 -29.23 -9.03
C GLU A 157 7.72 -28.19 -10.14
N GLU A 158 8.74 -28.00 -10.98
CA GLU A 158 8.66 -27.11 -12.15
C GLU A 158 7.53 -27.51 -13.11
N ALA A 159 7.36 -28.81 -13.36
CA ALA A 159 6.30 -29.33 -14.21
C ALA A 159 4.90 -29.03 -13.62
N GLU A 160 4.72 -29.20 -12.31
CA GLU A 160 3.46 -28.87 -11.64
C GLU A 160 3.20 -27.35 -11.59
N ILE A 161 4.23 -26.51 -11.41
CA ILE A 161 4.10 -25.04 -11.50
C ILE A 161 3.65 -24.64 -12.91
N ARG A 162 4.30 -25.16 -13.96
CA ARG A 162 3.89 -24.90 -15.37
C ARG A 162 2.46 -25.37 -15.64
N LYS A 163 2.04 -26.48 -15.04
CA LYS A 163 0.67 -27.00 -15.13
C LYS A 163 -0.32 -26.09 -14.39
N TYR A 164 0.04 -25.53 -13.24
CA TYR A 164 -0.79 -24.56 -12.52
C TYR A 164 -1.11 -23.33 -13.39
N PHE A 165 -0.13 -22.76 -14.08
CA PHE A 165 -0.36 -21.62 -14.98
C PHE A 165 -1.26 -21.96 -16.19
N LYS A 166 -1.51 -23.24 -16.47
CA LYS A 166 -2.48 -23.71 -17.48
C LYS A 166 -3.83 -24.10 -16.88
N SER A 167 -3.96 -24.06 -15.55
CA SER A 167 -5.16 -24.49 -14.82
C SER A 167 -6.35 -23.54 -15.01
N ASP A 168 -7.54 -24.05 -14.73
CA ASP A 168 -8.76 -23.24 -14.76
C ASP A 168 -8.78 -22.16 -13.66
N HIS A 169 -8.10 -22.40 -12.53
CA HIS A 169 -7.96 -21.42 -11.46
C HIS A 169 -7.23 -20.18 -11.97
N PHE A 170 -6.04 -20.34 -12.55
CA PHE A 170 -5.25 -19.23 -13.06
C PHE A 170 -5.97 -18.51 -14.21
N LYS A 171 -6.55 -19.26 -15.16
CA LYS A 171 -7.33 -18.67 -16.26
C LYS A 171 -8.55 -17.88 -15.78
N LYS A 172 -9.22 -18.34 -14.71
CA LYS A 172 -10.34 -17.61 -14.11
C LYS A 172 -9.87 -16.31 -13.48
N TRP A 173 -8.75 -16.35 -12.77
CA TRP A 173 -8.17 -15.14 -12.20
C TRP A 173 -7.75 -14.13 -13.28
N LEU A 174 -7.11 -14.56 -14.37
CA LEU A 174 -6.79 -13.68 -15.50
C LEU A 174 -8.03 -13.01 -16.10
N ARG A 175 -9.12 -13.77 -16.30
CA ARG A 175 -10.39 -13.18 -16.78
C ARG A 175 -10.95 -12.13 -15.83
N LEU A 176 -10.77 -12.30 -14.51
CA LEU A 176 -11.16 -11.28 -13.54
C LEU A 176 -10.23 -10.05 -13.65
N ILE A 177 -8.96 -10.20 -13.95
CA ILE A 177 -8.11 -9.00 -14.17
C ILE A 177 -8.59 -8.19 -15.38
N GLU A 178 -8.99 -8.87 -16.44
CA GLU A 178 -9.42 -8.24 -17.70
C GLU A 178 -10.85 -7.67 -17.64
N ASP A 179 -11.77 -8.37 -16.96
CA ASP A 179 -13.21 -8.07 -16.93
C ASP A 179 -13.80 -8.41 -15.55
N SER A 180 -13.34 -7.73 -14.49
CA SER A 180 -13.88 -7.89 -13.13
C SER A 180 -14.91 -6.81 -12.79
N PRO A 181 -16.05 -7.20 -12.16
CA PRO A 181 -16.95 -6.25 -11.53
C PRO A 181 -16.43 -5.71 -10.18
N ALA A 182 -15.33 -6.26 -9.67
CA ALA A 182 -14.66 -5.83 -8.45
C ALA A 182 -13.44 -4.96 -8.76
N ASP A 183 -13.23 -3.92 -7.94
CA ASP A 183 -12.10 -2.99 -8.04
C ASP A 183 -10.74 -3.63 -7.68
N HIS A 184 -10.78 -4.80 -7.03
CA HIS A 184 -9.61 -5.54 -6.55
C HIS A 184 -9.86 -7.04 -6.51
N VAL A 185 -8.87 -7.84 -6.92
CA VAL A 185 -8.97 -9.30 -7.01
C VAL A 185 -7.67 -9.94 -6.55
N HIS A 186 -7.76 -10.96 -5.68
CA HIS A 186 -6.62 -11.75 -5.23
C HIS A 186 -6.55 -13.11 -5.94
N CYS A 187 -5.33 -13.60 -6.18
CA CYS A 187 -5.07 -14.98 -6.58
C CYS A 187 -4.37 -15.70 -5.44
N ASN A 188 -5.13 -16.37 -4.59
CA ASN A 188 -4.56 -17.07 -3.45
C ASN A 188 -3.95 -18.38 -3.92
N VAL A 189 -2.69 -18.60 -3.53
CA VAL A 189 -1.95 -19.84 -3.77
C VAL A 189 -1.28 -20.28 -2.49
N GLU A 190 -1.11 -21.59 -2.35
CA GLU A 190 -0.29 -22.17 -1.29
C GLU A 190 1.03 -22.62 -1.90
N ILE A 191 2.14 -22.09 -1.40
CA ILE A 191 3.49 -22.42 -1.85
C ILE A 191 4.36 -22.74 -0.64
N ASN A 192 5.36 -23.60 -0.85
CA ASN A 192 6.38 -23.94 0.16
C ASN A 192 7.81 -23.72 -0.37
N PHE A 193 7.93 -22.95 -1.44
CA PHE A 193 9.18 -22.58 -2.11
C PHE A 193 9.25 -21.04 -2.22
N ASP A 194 10.41 -20.52 -2.59
CA ASP A 194 10.63 -19.08 -2.69
C ASP A 194 9.62 -18.41 -3.66
N PRO A 195 8.88 -17.36 -3.25
CA PRO A 195 7.86 -16.72 -4.08
C PRO A 195 8.42 -16.09 -5.37
N GLY A 196 9.72 -15.78 -5.42
CA GLY A 196 10.42 -15.35 -6.62
C GLY A 196 10.37 -16.39 -7.74
N ILE A 197 10.33 -17.68 -7.41
CA ILE A 197 10.15 -18.75 -8.40
C ILE A 197 8.77 -18.63 -9.04
N LEU A 198 7.70 -18.45 -8.24
CA LEU A 198 6.34 -18.29 -8.78
C LEU A 198 6.27 -17.10 -9.75
N LYS A 199 6.92 -15.98 -9.40
CA LYS A 199 7.02 -14.80 -10.26
C LYS A 199 7.66 -15.13 -11.61
N MET A 200 8.79 -15.85 -11.63
CA MET A 200 9.46 -16.24 -12.89
C MET A 200 8.51 -16.99 -13.82
N TYR A 201 7.79 -17.99 -13.28
CA TYR A 201 6.85 -18.79 -14.07
C TYR A 201 5.59 -18.03 -14.48
N ALA A 202 5.16 -17.05 -13.67
CA ALA A 202 4.06 -16.15 -14.03
C ALA A 202 4.42 -15.23 -15.20
N GLU A 203 5.67 -14.76 -15.28
CA GLU A 203 6.16 -13.92 -16.38
C GLU A 203 6.35 -14.70 -17.69
N GLU A 204 6.57 -16.02 -17.61
CA GLU A 204 6.67 -16.91 -18.78
C GLU A 204 5.30 -17.32 -19.38
N ALA A 205 4.23 -17.27 -18.59
CA ALA A 205 2.91 -17.82 -18.92
C ALA A 205 2.03 -16.86 -19.74
#